data_AF-A0A1V3PAV2-F1
#
_entry.id   AF-A0A1V3PAV2-F1
#
_cell.length_a   1.000
_cell.length_b   1.000
_cell.length_c   1.000
_cell.angle_alpha   90.00
_cell.angle_beta   90.00
_cell.angle_gamma   90.00
#
_symmetry.space_group_name_H-M   'P 1'
#
loop_
_entity.id
_entity.type
_entity.pdbx_description
1 polymer ?
#
loop_
_entity_poly.entity_id
_entity_poly.type
_entity_poly.pdbx_seq_one_letter_code
_entity_poly.pdbx_strand_id
1 'polypeptide(L)'
;MAYLNRCKGRSFSLNIFEGNLKELKDCCNLIEMPENGQRLMSHKHRDAGIQVHRESMRLFHNFLASAKSLIDHTRVFVEDTYADTAIHALYNEHVATTFATDRLSKFVNDLRNYMVHKGLPGCQMSIGMKNIGPDGQCVIESTVSLTKVDLSTWDRWHRLSREYLESSPSHIKLSSIAATYGDKVLSFYSWFDATLDDFHSKDLSELKKLQMQHAALEASGGET
;
A
#
# COMPACT_ATOMS: atom_id res chain seq x y z
N MET A 1 15.29 21.13 14.33
CA MET A 1 16.07 20.39 13.29
C MET A 1 15.90 18.87 13.38
N ALA A 2 16.13 18.24 14.54
CA ALA A 2 16.11 16.77 14.67
C ALA A 2 14.74 16.11 14.37
N TYR A 3 13.61 16.73 14.73
CA TYR A 3 12.27 16.23 14.39
C TYR A 3 12.03 16.22 12.86
N LEU A 4 12.21 17.36 12.18
CA LEU A 4 12.00 17.48 10.73
C LEU A 4 12.88 16.51 9.93
N ASN A 5 14.13 16.30 10.34
CA ASN A 5 15.01 15.32 9.67
C ASN A 5 14.54 13.88 9.89
N ARG A 6 14.03 13.52 11.08
CA ARG A 6 13.48 12.19 11.35
C ARG A 6 12.17 11.95 10.59
N CYS A 7 11.30 12.96 10.49
CA CYS A 7 10.09 12.89 9.65
C CYS A 7 10.41 12.69 8.17
N LYS A 8 11.48 13.30 7.64
CA LYS A 8 11.96 13.05 6.27
C LYS A 8 12.33 11.58 6.03
N GLY A 9 12.94 10.91 7.01
CA GLY A 9 13.27 9.48 6.91
C GLY A 9 12.02 8.61 6.73
N ARG A 10 10.98 8.86 7.53
CA ARG A 10 9.67 8.20 7.39
C ARG A 10 9.02 8.49 6.04
N SER A 11 9.03 9.76 5.61
CA SER A 11 8.36 10.18 4.38
C SER A 11 8.93 9.48 3.13
N PHE A 12 10.22 9.10 3.12
CA PHE A 12 10.77 8.30 2.03
C PHE A 12 10.12 6.92 1.92
N SER A 13 9.89 6.24 3.05
CA SER A 13 9.27 4.90 3.04
C SER A 13 7.80 4.97 2.64
N LEU A 14 7.11 6.04 3.07
CA LEU A 14 5.73 6.31 2.66
C LEU A 14 5.66 6.58 1.16
N ASN A 15 6.56 7.41 0.62
CA ASN A 15 6.64 7.71 -0.80
C ASN A 15 6.94 6.45 -1.64
N ILE A 16 7.84 5.57 -1.19
CA ILE A 16 8.10 4.28 -1.85
C ILE A 16 6.82 3.42 -1.88
N PHE A 17 6.10 3.33 -0.76
CA PHE A 17 4.84 2.59 -0.71
C PHE A 17 3.78 3.18 -1.64
N GLU A 18 3.58 4.50 -1.62
CA GLU A 18 2.63 5.21 -2.48
C GLU A 18 2.94 5.01 -3.96
N GLY A 19 4.22 5.11 -4.34
CA GLY A 19 4.67 4.86 -5.71
C GLY A 19 4.35 3.44 -6.16
N ASN A 20 4.70 2.43 -5.36
CA ASN A 20 4.41 1.03 -5.68
C ASN A 20 2.91 0.72 -5.71
N LEU A 21 2.12 1.31 -4.80
CA LEU A 21 0.67 1.22 -4.80
C LEU A 21 0.08 1.82 -6.08
N LYS A 22 0.55 3.00 -6.47
CA LYS A 22 0.10 3.69 -7.68
C LYS A 22 0.43 2.87 -8.93
N GLU A 23 1.68 2.43 -9.09
CA GLU A 23 2.11 1.63 -10.24
C GLU A 23 1.33 0.33 -10.36
N LEU A 24 1.08 -0.36 -9.25
CA LEU A 24 0.26 -1.57 -9.23
C LEU A 24 -1.19 -1.28 -9.63
N LYS A 25 -1.80 -0.21 -9.10
CA LYS A 25 -3.17 0.19 -9.46
C LYS A 25 -3.26 0.56 -10.93
N ASP A 26 -2.30 1.32 -11.46
CA ASP A 26 -2.25 1.69 -12.88
C ASP A 26 -2.12 0.44 -13.77
N CYS A 27 -1.26 -0.51 -13.39
CA CYS A 27 -1.10 -1.78 -14.11
C CYS A 27 -2.40 -2.61 -14.09
N CYS A 28 -3.07 -2.72 -12.94
CA CYS A 28 -4.35 -3.41 -12.84
C CYS A 28 -5.42 -2.71 -13.69
N ASN A 29 -5.52 -1.38 -13.62
CA ASN A 29 -6.46 -0.60 -14.42
C ASN A 29 -6.23 -0.80 -15.92
N LEU A 30 -4.97 -0.83 -16.36
CA LEU A 30 -4.62 -1.11 -17.75
C LEU A 30 -5.13 -2.48 -18.20
N ILE A 31 -5.03 -3.50 -17.34
CA ILE A 31 -5.56 -4.85 -17.63
C ILE A 31 -7.08 -4.85 -17.63
N GLU A 32 -7.70 -4.19 -16.66
CA GLU A 32 -9.15 -4.23 -16.41
C GLU A 32 -9.98 -3.40 -17.41
N MET A 33 -9.34 -2.47 -18.12
CA MET A 33 -9.96 -1.74 -19.24
C MET A 33 -10.35 -2.71 -20.37
N PRO A 34 -11.63 -2.75 -20.80
CA PRO A 34 -12.13 -3.78 -21.73
C PRO A 34 -11.32 -3.93 -23.03
N GLU A 35 -10.99 -2.82 -23.68
CA GLU A 35 -10.22 -2.82 -24.94
C GLU A 35 -8.80 -3.37 -24.75
N ASN A 36 -8.15 -2.98 -23.65
CA ASN A 36 -6.80 -3.42 -23.33
C ASN A 36 -6.78 -4.88 -22.90
N GLY A 37 -7.70 -5.30 -22.04
CA GLY A 37 -7.83 -6.68 -21.59
C GLY A 37 -8.07 -7.64 -22.75
N GLN A 38 -9.00 -7.31 -23.65
CA GLN A 38 -9.24 -8.10 -24.86
C GLN A 38 -8.00 -8.17 -25.75
N ARG A 39 -7.31 -7.05 -25.94
CA ARG A 39 -6.07 -6.99 -26.73
C ARG A 39 -4.98 -7.87 -26.12
N LEU A 40 -4.69 -7.70 -24.83
CA LEU A 40 -3.62 -8.41 -24.11
C LEU A 40 -3.86 -9.92 -24.02
N MET A 41 -5.12 -10.34 -24.03
CA MET A 41 -5.51 -11.75 -23.94
C MET A 41 -5.71 -12.40 -25.32
N SER A 42 -5.53 -11.65 -26.40
CA SER A 42 -5.60 -12.17 -27.76
C SER A 42 -4.33 -12.93 -28.16
N HIS A 43 -4.47 -13.96 -29.00
CA HIS A 43 -3.32 -14.71 -29.55
C HIS A 43 -2.31 -13.81 -30.27
N LYS A 44 -2.78 -12.76 -30.96
CA LYS A 44 -1.94 -11.81 -31.71
C LYS A 44 -0.99 -11.01 -30.81
N HIS A 45 -1.35 -10.81 -29.54
CA HIS A 45 -0.57 -10.01 -28.59
C HIS A 45 -0.11 -10.84 -27.39
N ARG A 46 0.06 -12.16 -27.57
CA ARG A 46 0.44 -13.10 -26.50
C ARG A 46 1.66 -12.65 -25.72
N ASP A 47 2.72 -12.19 -26.38
CA ASP A 47 3.96 -11.78 -25.71
C ASP A 47 3.74 -10.53 -24.84
N ALA A 48 2.94 -9.57 -25.32
CA ALA A 48 2.57 -8.39 -24.55
C ALA A 48 1.70 -8.78 -23.34
N GLY A 49 0.76 -9.72 -23.49
CA GLY A 49 -0.03 -10.27 -22.41
C GLY A 49 0.82 -10.95 -21.34
N ILE A 50 1.77 -11.80 -21.75
CA ILE A 50 2.72 -12.45 -20.84
C ILE A 50 3.58 -11.42 -20.11
N GLN A 51 4.06 -10.39 -20.80
CA GLN A 51 4.88 -9.35 -20.19
C GLN A 51 4.10 -8.55 -19.15
N VAL A 52 2.87 -8.13 -19.48
CA VAL A 52 1.99 -7.43 -18.53
C VAL A 52 1.64 -8.31 -17.32
N HIS A 53 1.40 -9.61 -17.55
CA HIS A 53 1.17 -10.54 -16.45
C HIS A 53 2.37 -10.63 -15.50
N ARG A 54 3.58 -10.81 -16.03
CA ARG A 54 4.81 -10.83 -15.23
C ARG A 54 5.01 -9.53 -14.47
N GLU A 55 4.76 -8.40 -15.13
CA GLU A 55 4.92 -7.09 -14.55
C GLU A 55 3.93 -6.85 -13.41
N SER A 56 2.67 -7.29 -13.56
CA SER A 56 1.68 -7.20 -12.48
C SER A 56 2.13 -7.94 -11.22
N MET A 57 2.79 -9.09 -11.36
CA MET A 57 3.33 -9.86 -10.23
C MET A 57 4.57 -9.21 -9.61
N ARG A 58 5.44 -8.60 -10.44
CA ARG A 58 6.59 -7.82 -9.95
C ARG A 58 6.13 -6.62 -9.13
N LEU A 59 5.18 -5.84 -9.65
CA LEU A 59 4.60 -4.68 -8.97
C LEU A 59 3.88 -5.09 -7.69
N PHE A 60 3.13 -6.20 -7.72
CA PHE A 60 2.47 -6.73 -6.54
C PHE A 60 3.46 -7.15 -5.45
N HIS A 61 4.56 -7.83 -5.82
CA HIS A 61 5.64 -8.15 -4.89
C HIS A 61 6.22 -6.88 -4.25
N ASN A 62 6.52 -5.86 -5.05
CA ASN A 62 7.10 -4.62 -4.55
C ASN A 62 6.14 -3.84 -3.65
N PHE A 63 4.84 -3.84 -3.97
CA PHE A 63 3.80 -3.28 -3.10
C PHE A 63 3.78 -3.96 -1.72
N LEU A 64 3.79 -5.30 -1.67
CA LEU A 64 3.83 -6.03 -0.41
C LEU A 64 5.14 -5.80 0.37
N ALA A 65 6.28 -5.76 -0.34
CA ALA A 65 7.58 -5.53 0.26
C ALA A 65 7.67 -4.10 0.86
N SER A 66 7.28 -3.08 0.09
CA SER A 66 7.29 -1.69 0.53
C SER A 66 6.33 -1.43 1.68
N ALA A 67 5.17 -2.09 1.71
CA ALA A 67 4.25 -2.05 2.86
C ALA A 67 4.94 -2.49 4.15
N LYS A 68 5.68 -3.61 4.11
CA LYS A 68 6.41 -4.10 5.29
C LYS A 68 7.53 -3.16 5.72
N SER A 69 8.29 -2.62 4.77
CA SER A 69 9.35 -1.65 5.06
C SER A 69 8.80 -0.39 5.73
N LEU A 70 7.68 0.14 5.22
CA LEU A 70 7.01 1.30 5.80
C LEU A 70 6.59 1.05 7.25
N ILE A 71 5.97 -0.11 7.53
CA ILE A 71 5.58 -0.51 8.89
C ILE A 71 6.81 -0.59 9.80
N ASP A 72 7.86 -1.28 9.38
CA ASP A 72 9.06 -1.48 10.21
C ASP A 72 9.79 -0.18 10.52
N HIS A 73 10.00 0.66 9.49
CA HIS A 73 10.66 1.95 9.67
C HIS A 73 9.84 2.88 10.56
N THR A 74 8.51 2.84 10.46
CA THR A 74 7.64 3.66 11.32
C THR A 74 7.66 3.19 12.76
N ARG A 75 7.63 1.87 12.99
CA ARG A 75 7.78 1.30 14.34
C ARG A 75 9.11 1.73 14.96
N VAL A 76 10.23 1.55 14.26
CA VAL A 76 11.55 1.97 14.77
C VAL A 76 11.57 3.47 15.05
N PHE A 77 11.02 4.29 14.16
CA PHE A 77 10.90 5.74 14.39
C PHE A 77 10.12 6.08 15.66
N VAL A 78 9.00 5.38 15.92
CA VAL A 78 8.19 5.58 17.13
C VAL A 78 8.94 5.14 18.38
N GLU A 79 9.54 3.95 18.38
CA GLU A 79 10.31 3.45 19.53
C GLU A 79 11.50 4.38 19.83
N ASP A 80 12.29 4.77 18.84
CA ASP A 80 13.51 5.56 19.04
C ASP A 80 13.24 7.03 19.41
N THR A 81 12.08 7.58 19.02
CA THR A 81 11.80 9.02 19.14
C THR A 81 10.74 9.34 20.18
N TYR A 82 9.82 8.42 20.45
CA TYR A 82 8.59 8.69 21.20
C TYR A 82 8.32 7.72 22.35
N ALA A 83 9.19 6.76 22.65
CA ALA A 83 8.99 5.74 23.70
C ALA A 83 8.34 6.27 24.99
N ASP A 84 8.83 7.40 25.51
CA ASP A 84 8.35 7.98 26.78
C ASP A 84 7.34 9.12 26.60
N THR A 85 6.61 9.15 25.49
CA THR A 85 5.66 10.22 25.16
C THR A 85 4.26 9.67 24.90
N ALA A 86 3.26 10.55 24.96
CA ALA A 86 1.87 10.19 24.62
C ALA A 86 1.72 9.66 23.18
N ILE A 87 2.63 10.02 22.27
CA ILE A 87 2.61 9.54 20.87
C ILE A 87 2.80 8.03 20.79
N HIS A 88 3.64 7.43 21.63
CA HIS A 88 3.87 5.97 21.61
C HIS A 88 2.61 5.20 21.96
N ALA A 89 1.91 5.62 23.02
CA ALA A 89 0.64 5.03 23.43
C ALA A 89 -0.44 5.19 22.33
N LEU A 90 -0.61 6.40 21.80
CA LEU A 90 -1.58 6.69 20.73
C LEU A 90 -1.31 5.87 19.47
N TYR A 91 -0.04 5.80 19.04
CA TYR A 91 0.38 5.00 17.90
C TYR A 91 0.03 3.51 18.09
N ASN A 92 0.42 2.93 19.23
CA ASN A 92 0.21 1.51 19.49
C ASN A 92 -1.29 1.15 19.60
N GLU A 93 -2.09 2.02 20.23
CA GLU A 93 -3.54 1.86 20.29
C GLU A 93 -4.18 1.92 18.89
N HIS A 94 -3.79 2.89 18.06
CA HIS A 94 -4.35 3.03 16.72
C HIS A 94 -3.93 1.89 15.79
N VAL A 95 -2.68 1.40 15.91
CA VAL A 95 -2.23 0.17 15.23
C VAL A 95 -3.06 -1.03 15.66
N ALA A 96 -3.29 -1.19 16.96
CA ALA A 96 -4.07 -2.32 17.50
C ALA A 96 -5.50 -2.31 16.97
N THR A 97 -6.17 -1.16 17.04
CA THR A 97 -7.57 -1.01 16.62
C THR A 97 -7.76 -1.10 15.10
N THR A 98 -6.78 -0.65 14.32
CA THR A 98 -6.88 -0.63 12.85
C THR A 98 -6.46 -1.96 12.21
N PHE A 99 -5.42 -2.62 12.73
CA PHE A 99 -4.76 -3.74 12.04
C PHE A 99 -4.73 -5.06 12.81
N ALA A 100 -4.89 -5.09 14.14
CA ALA A 100 -4.67 -6.32 14.90
C ALA A 100 -5.67 -7.43 14.56
N THR A 101 -6.94 -7.07 14.37
CA THR A 101 -8.03 -8.00 14.04
C THR A 101 -8.45 -7.95 12.58
N ASP A 102 -7.78 -7.15 11.76
CA ASP A 102 -8.13 -7.00 10.34
C ASP A 102 -7.62 -8.18 9.52
N ARG A 103 -8.55 -8.95 8.98
CA ARG A 103 -8.27 -10.16 8.19
C ARG A 103 -7.42 -9.88 6.95
N LEU A 104 -7.72 -8.81 6.22
CA LEU A 104 -6.96 -8.43 5.02
C LEU A 104 -5.52 -8.05 5.37
N SER A 105 -5.30 -7.26 6.41
CA SER A 105 -3.96 -6.84 6.81
C SER A 105 -3.09 -8.01 7.28
N LYS A 106 -3.67 -8.97 8.00
CA LYS A 106 -2.97 -10.23 8.35
C LYS A 106 -2.66 -11.04 7.10
N PHE A 107 -3.62 -11.16 6.19
CA PHE A 107 -3.40 -11.85 4.92
C PHE A 107 -2.29 -11.20 4.08
N VAL A 108 -2.26 -9.87 3.96
CA VAL A 108 -1.24 -9.12 3.22
C VAL A 108 0.16 -9.35 3.80
N ASN A 109 0.30 -9.30 5.13
CA ASN A 109 1.58 -9.55 5.79
C ASN A 109 2.06 -11.00 5.57
N ASP A 110 1.14 -11.97 5.69
CA ASP A 110 1.47 -13.37 5.45
C ASP A 110 1.77 -13.65 3.98
N LEU A 111 1.05 -13.02 3.06
CA LEU A 111 1.25 -13.15 1.62
C LEU A 111 2.62 -12.63 1.20
N ARG A 112 3.08 -11.53 1.81
CA ARG A 112 4.45 -11.05 1.66
C ARG A 112 5.46 -12.12 2.09
N ASN A 113 5.23 -12.74 3.25
CA ASN A 113 6.10 -13.81 3.73
C ASN A 113 6.08 -15.04 2.82
N TYR A 114 4.90 -15.42 2.30
CA TYR A 114 4.77 -16.46 1.29
C TYR A 114 5.62 -16.14 0.05
N MET A 115 5.50 -14.93 -0.49
CA MET A 115 6.20 -14.50 -1.70
C MET A 115 7.72 -14.43 -1.55
N VAL A 116 8.21 -14.16 -0.33
CA VAL A 116 9.65 -14.09 -0.05
C VAL A 116 10.24 -15.46 0.32
N HIS A 117 9.48 -16.33 0.99
CA HIS A 117 10.02 -17.57 1.57
C HIS A 117 9.57 -18.87 0.90
N LYS A 118 8.41 -18.88 0.24
CA LYS A 118 7.86 -20.08 -0.42
C LYS A 118 7.91 -19.97 -1.94
N GLY A 119 7.51 -18.83 -2.50
CA GLY A 119 7.51 -18.60 -3.94
C GLY A 119 6.36 -17.69 -4.38
N LEU A 120 6.17 -17.51 -5.68
CA LEU A 120 5.08 -16.70 -6.19
C LEU A 120 3.76 -17.48 -6.15
N PRO A 121 2.64 -16.89 -5.70
CA PRO A 121 1.34 -17.54 -5.76
C PRO A 121 0.90 -17.67 -7.21
N GLY A 122 0.14 -18.73 -7.52
CA GLY A 122 -0.51 -18.86 -8.83
C GLY A 122 -1.34 -17.61 -9.13
N CYS A 123 -1.06 -16.99 -10.26
CA CYS A 123 -1.73 -15.79 -10.73
C CYS A 123 -2.27 -16.04 -12.13
N GLN A 124 -3.46 -15.52 -12.41
CA GLN A 124 -4.12 -15.70 -13.70
C GLN A 124 -4.71 -14.39 -14.19
N MET A 125 -4.56 -14.14 -15.50
CA MET A 125 -5.41 -13.17 -16.20
C MET A 125 -6.66 -13.87 -16.72
N SER A 126 -7.83 -13.26 -16.48
CA SER A 126 -9.12 -13.80 -16.92
C SER A 126 -9.92 -12.73 -17.66
N ILE A 127 -10.73 -13.17 -18.63
CA ILE A 127 -11.68 -12.34 -19.37
C ILE A 127 -13.03 -13.03 -19.30
N GLY A 128 -14.07 -12.28 -18.99
CA GLY A 128 -15.42 -12.76 -18.82
C GLY A 128 -16.42 -11.75 -19.34
N MET A 129 -17.64 -12.22 -19.51
CA MET A 129 -18.79 -11.42 -19.93
C MET A 129 -19.72 -11.30 -18.73
N LYS A 130 -19.98 -10.08 -18.27
CA LYS A 130 -20.96 -9.79 -17.24
C LYS A 130 -22.19 -9.17 -17.92
N ASN A 131 -23.33 -9.83 -17.79
CA ASN A 131 -24.60 -9.25 -18.23
C ASN A 131 -24.98 -8.14 -17.26
N ILE A 132 -25.13 -6.91 -17.77
CA ILE A 132 -25.53 -5.76 -16.96
C ILE A 132 -26.85 -5.25 -17.52
N GLY A 133 -27.95 -5.68 -16.90
CA GLY A 133 -29.28 -5.07 -17.05
C GLY A 133 -30.30 -5.80 -17.94
N PRO A 134 -31.56 -5.32 -17.94
CA PRO A 134 -32.68 -5.88 -18.72
C PRO A 134 -32.46 -5.81 -20.23
N ASP A 135 -31.58 -4.92 -20.68
CA ASP A 135 -31.36 -4.55 -22.08
C ASP A 135 -30.34 -5.46 -22.78
N GLY A 136 -29.81 -6.47 -22.07
CA GLY A 136 -28.85 -7.43 -22.61
C GLY A 136 -27.46 -6.86 -22.91
N GLN A 137 -27.13 -5.67 -22.39
CA GLN A 137 -25.79 -5.11 -22.56
C GLN A 137 -24.76 -5.97 -21.82
N CYS A 138 -23.84 -6.54 -22.60
CA CYS A 138 -22.74 -7.32 -22.09
C CYS A 138 -21.53 -6.41 -21.87
N VAL A 139 -21.03 -6.36 -20.64
CA VAL A 139 -19.74 -5.74 -20.35
C VAL A 139 -18.68 -6.83 -20.28
N ILE A 140 -17.64 -6.66 -21.08
CA ILE A 140 -16.44 -7.48 -21.00
C ILE A 140 -15.66 -7.01 -19.76
N GLU A 141 -15.42 -7.94 -18.85
CA GLU A 141 -14.58 -7.72 -17.67
C GLU A 141 -13.30 -8.53 -17.86
N SER A 142 -12.16 -7.90 -17.61
CA SER A 142 -10.88 -8.59 -17.58
C SER A 142 -10.19 -8.29 -16.27
N THR A 143 -9.43 -9.24 -15.73
CA THR A 143 -8.84 -9.11 -14.39
C THR A 143 -7.50 -9.83 -14.31
N VAL A 144 -6.69 -9.44 -13.34
CA VAL A 144 -5.54 -10.21 -12.85
C VAL A 144 -5.78 -10.61 -11.40
N SER A 145 -5.72 -11.91 -11.11
CA SER A 145 -6.13 -12.47 -9.83
C SER A 145 -5.19 -13.55 -9.32
N LEU A 146 -5.01 -13.59 -8.00
CA LEU A 146 -4.41 -14.72 -7.31
C LEU A 146 -5.38 -15.89 -7.30
N THR A 147 -4.85 -17.09 -7.50
CA THR A 147 -5.60 -18.34 -7.37
C THR A 147 -5.43 -18.90 -5.97
N LYS A 148 -6.53 -19.35 -5.35
CA LYS A 148 -6.46 -19.93 -4.01
C LYS A 148 -5.71 -21.26 -3.95
N VAL A 149 -5.67 -22.01 -5.05
CA VAL A 149 -5.16 -23.40 -5.08
C VAL A 149 -3.77 -23.49 -4.47
N ASP A 150 -2.85 -22.63 -4.90
CA ASP A 150 -1.48 -22.64 -4.39
C ASP A 150 -1.37 -22.04 -2.98
N LEU A 151 -2.19 -21.02 -2.68
CA LEU A 151 -2.21 -20.36 -1.37
C LEU A 151 -2.63 -21.32 -0.27
N SER A 152 -3.61 -22.20 -0.52
CA SER A 152 -4.12 -23.18 0.45
C SER A 152 -3.08 -24.23 0.86
N THR A 153 -1.98 -24.38 0.13
CA THR A 153 -0.93 -25.37 0.44
C THR A 153 0.09 -24.88 1.47
N TRP A 154 0.03 -23.62 1.90
CA TRP A 154 0.95 -23.09 2.90
C TRP A 154 0.35 -23.18 4.30
N ASP A 155 1.07 -23.77 5.23
CA ASP A 155 0.64 -24.05 6.60
C ASP A 155 0.85 -22.85 7.55
N ARG A 156 1.75 -21.92 7.20
CA ARG A 156 2.13 -20.78 8.05
C ARG A 156 1.21 -19.56 7.96
N TRP A 157 0.03 -19.68 7.37
CA TRP A 157 -0.99 -18.63 7.49
C TRP A 157 -1.37 -18.41 8.95
N HIS A 158 -1.57 -17.16 9.37
CA HIS A 158 -2.23 -16.88 10.65
C HIS A 158 -3.73 -17.20 10.55
N ARG A 159 -4.38 -17.39 11.71
CA ARG A 159 -5.82 -17.68 11.78
C ARG A 159 -6.67 -16.69 10.97
N LEU A 160 -6.43 -15.39 11.13
CA LEU A 160 -7.18 -14.34 10.43
C LEU A 160 -6.92 -14.34 8.91
N SER A 161 -5.71 -14.72 8.49
CA SER A 161 -5.35 -14.87 7.07
C SER A 161 -6.05 -16.08 6.44
N ARG A 162 -6.19 -17.19 7.19
CA ARG A 162 -7.02 -18.33 6.78
C ARG A 162 -8.48 -17.95 6.65
N GLU A 163 -9.04 -17.24 7.64
CA GLU A 163 -10.42 -16.74 7.56
C GLU A 163 -10.64 -15.82 6.34
N TYR A 164 -9.66 -14.95 6.04
CA TYR A 164 -9.70 -14.15 4.81
C TYR A 164 -9.75 -15.05 3.57
N LEU A 165 -8.82 -16.00 3.47
CA LEU A 165 -8.74 -16.95 2.36
C LEU A 165 -10.02 -17.77 2.22
N GLU A 166 -10.61 -18.27 3.30
CA GLU A 166 -11.84 -19.07 3.27
C GLU A 166 -13.02 -18.25 2.76
N SER A 167 -13.19 -17.03 3.28
CA SER A 167 -14.28 -16.12 2.91
C SER A 167 -14.15 -15.48 1.52
N SER A 168 -12.95 -15.47 0.93
CA SER A 168 -12.69 -14.81 -0.36
C SER A 168 -13.25 -15.62 -1.56
N PRO A 169 -13.42 -15.03 -2.76
CA PRO A 169 -13.67 -15.79 -3.98
C PRO A 169 -12.45 -16.62 -4.40
N SER A 170 -12.63 -17.68 -5.21
CA SER A 170 -11.54 -18.55 -5.67
C SER A 170 -10.41 -17.81 -6.41
N HIS A 171 -10.76 -16.66 -7.01
CA HIS A 171 -9.86 -15.72 -7.66
C HIS A 171 -9.92 -14.39 -6.90
N ILE A 172 -8.79 -13.97 -6.33
CA ILE A 172 -8.69 -12.73 -5.54
C ILE A 172 -8.00 -11.69 -6.40
N LYS A 173 -8.73 -10.65 -6.82
CA LYS A 173 -8.19 -9.60 -7.70
C LYS A 173 -7.06 -8.83 -7.01
N LEU A 174 -5.97 -8.59 -7.73
CA LEU A 174 -4.87 -7.76 -7.22
C LEU A 174 -5.31 -6.33 -6.94
N SER A 175 -6.15 -5.76 -7.82
CA SER A 175 -6.73 -4.42 -7.68
C SER A 175 -7.53 -4.27 -6.38
N SER A 176 -8.31 -5.27 -6.00
CA SER A 176 -9.09 -5.26 -4.75
C SER A 176 -8.18 -5.26 -3.51
N ILE A 177 -7.14 -6.09 -3.49
CA ILE A 177 -6.16 -6.10 -2.39
C ILE A 177 -5.46 -4.74 -2.30
N ALA A 178 -4.95 -4.25 -3.43
CA ALA A 178 -4.20 -3.00 -3.51
C ALA A 178 -5.05 -1.81 -3.06
N ALA A 179 -6.29 -1.69 -3.54
CA ALA A 179 -7.20 -0.62 -3.16
C ALA A 179 -7.54 -0.70 -1.67
N THR A 180 -8.10 -1.82 -1.20
CA THR A 180 -8.62 -1.90 0.18
C THR A 180 -7.51 -1.81 1.23
N TYR A 181 -6.37 -2.46 1.01
CA TYR A 181 -5.25 -2.35 1.95
C TYR A 181 -4.51 -1.01 1.80
N GLY A 182 -4.32 -0.54 0.57
CA GLY A 182 -3.68 0.75 0.28
C GLY A 182 -4.40 1.90 0.94
N ASP A 183 -5.71 2.03 0.73
CA ASP A 183 -6.52 3.11 1.30
C ASP A 183 -6.48 3.08 2.84
N LYS A 184 -6.45 1.88 3.44
CA LYS A 184 -6.31 1.72 4.89
C LYS A 184 -4.96 2.22 5.40
N VAL A 185 -3.86 1.86 4.73
CA VAL A 185 -2.52 2.33 5.10
C VAL A 185 -2.43 3.85 4.95
N LEU A 186 -2.88 4.42 3.82
CA LEU A 186 -2.82 5.86 3.60
C LEU A 186 -3.68 6.64 4.62
N SER A 187 -4.85 6.11 4.99
CA SER A 187 -5.69 6.70 6.04
C SER A 187 -4.98 6.70 7.40
N PHE A 188 -4.31 5.59 7.75
CA PHE A 188 -3.51 5.50 8.97
C PHE A 188 -2.37 6.53 8.98
N TYR A 189 -1.63 6.70 7.89
CA TYR A 189 -0.53 7.66 7.83
C TYR A 189 -1.02 9.11 7.83
N SER A 190 -2.16 9.41 7.20
CA SER A 190 -2.78 10.73 7.29
C SER A 190 -3.14 11.09 8.74
N TRP A 191 -3.71 10.14 9.49
CA TRP A 191 -3.96 10.31 10.92
C TRP A 191 -2.67 10.50 11.73
N PHE A 192 -1.66 9.67 11.46
CA PHE A 192 -0.42 9.68 12.23
C PHE A 192 0.37 10.98 12.00
N ASP A 193 0.42 11.47 10.77
CA ASP A 193 1.05 12.74 10.42
C ASP A 193 0.36 13.92 11.13
N ALA A 194 -0.98 13.97 11.12
CA ALA A 194 -1.75 14.97 11.85
C ALA A 194 -1.48 14.91 13.37
N THR A 195 -1.42 13.70 13.93
CA THR A 195 -1.13 13.49 15.36
C THR A 195 0.26 14.02 15.74
N LEU A 196 1.26 13.82 14.89
CA LEU A 196 2.60 14.35 15.11
C LEU A 196 2.66 15.87 14.96
N ASP A 197 1.98 16.43 13.97
CA ASP A 197 1.93 17.87 13.75
C ASP A 197 1.26 18.60 14.93
N ASP A 198 0.19 18.02 15.49
CA ASP A 198 -0.45 18.54 16.70
C ASP A 198 0.49 18.49 17.90
N PHE A 199 1.19 17.37 18.10
CA PHE A 199 2.16 17.21 19.18
C PHE A 199 3.32 18.20 19.10
N HIS A 200 3.82 18.49 17.89
CA HIS A 200 4.93 19.42 17.64
C HIS A 200 4.48 20.85 17.30
N SER A 201 3.19 21.16 17.41
CA SER A 201 2.61 22.44 16.94
C SER A 201 3.30 23.69 17.50
N LYS A 202 3.67 23.67 18.80
CA LYS A 202 4.38 24.77 19.46
C LYS A 202 5.79 24.94 18.89
N ASP A 203 6.57 23.87 18.83
CA ASP A 203 7.94 23.86 18.32
C ASP A 203 7.99 24.27 16.84
N LEU A 204 7.02 23.81 16.05
CA LEU A 204 6.89 24.18 14.64
C LEU A 204 6.54 25.67 14.45
N SER A 205 5.70 26.23 15.33
CA SER A 205 5.34 27.64 15.30
C SER A 205 6.53 28.52 15.68
N GLU A 206 7.29 28.14 16.70
CA GLU A 206 8.52 28.82 17.10
C GLU A 206 9.58 28.79 16.00
N LEU A 207 9.79 27.63 15.37
CA LEU A 207 10.71 27.50 14.25
C LEU A 207 10.35 28.44 13.08
N LYS A 208 9.07 28.50 12.70
CA LYS A 208 8.61 29.43 11.65
C LYS A 208 8.90 30.89 12.02
N LYS A 209 8.66 31.26 13.28
CA LYS A 209 8.97 32.61 13.78
C LYS A 209 10.45 32.95 13.65
N LEU A 210 11.34 32.05 14.07
CA LEU A 210 12.79 32.23 13.99
C LEU A 210 13.27 32.31 12.53
N GLN A 211 12.72 31.49 11.63
CA GLN A 211 13.04 31.55 10.20
C GLN A 211 12.65 32.89 9.56
N MET A 212 11.48 33.43 9.91
CA MET A 212 11.06 34.75 9.44
C MET A 212 11.97 35.87 9.95
N GLN A 213 12.40 35.81 11.21
CA GLN A 213 13.33 36.77 11.78
C GLN A 213 14.71 36.70 11.11
N HIS A 214 15.23 35.50 10.87
CA HIS A 214 16.50 35.32 10.17
C HIS A 214 16.45 35.86 8.74
N ALA A 215 15.41 35.52 7.98
CA ALA A 215 15.23 36.02 6.61
C ALA A 215 15.12 37.56 6.56
N ALA A 216 14.46 38.17 7.54
CA ALA A 216 14.39 39.63 7.65
C ALA A 216 15.76 40.26 7.96
N LEU A 217 16.56 39.62 8.81
CA LEU A 217 17.92 40.08 9.13
C LEU A 217 18.85 39.98 7.92
N GLU A 218 18.80 38.87 7.17
CA GLU A 218 19.57 38.73 5.92
C GLU A 218 19.16 39.76 4.86
N ALA A 219 17.87 40.07 4.74
CA ALA A 219 17.39 41.12 3.84
C ALA A 219 17.87 42.52 4.26
N SER A 220 17.97 42.81 5.56
CA SER A 220 18.47 44.09 6.08
C SER A 220 20.00 44.22 6.09
N GLY A 221 20.73 43.11 6.07
CA GLY A 221 22.20 43.08 6.12
C GLY A 221 22.90 43.08 4.75
N GLY A 222 22.14 43.00 3.65
CA GLY A 222 22.66 43.02 2.28
C GLY A 222 22.72 44.41 1.62
N GLU A 223 22.41 45.50 2.35
CA GLU A 223 22.39 46.88 1.83
C GLU A 223 23.64 47.73 2.20
N THR A 224 24.75 47.12 2.61
CA THR A 224 26.03 47.81 2.88
C THR A 224 27.15 47.29 2.00
#